data_AF-A0A2S6H2V8-F1
#
_entry.id   AF-A0A2S6H2V8-F1
#
_cell.length_a   1.000
_cell.length_b   1.000
_cell.length_c   1.000
_cell.angle_alpha   90.00
_cell.angle_beta   90.00
_cell.angle_gamma   90.00
#
_symmetry.space_group_name_H-M   'P 1'
#
loop_
_entity.id
_entity.type
_entity.pdbx_description
1 polymer ?
#
loop_
_entity_poly.entity_id
_entity_poly.type
_entity_poly.pdbx_seq_one_letter_code
_entity_poly.pdbx_strand_id
1 'polypeptide(L)'
;MKIEKLLHKLQAFFDTDKHKKRQHIEELKKILLKLKKKERKITRSMQQADEDCLRKHYQTELEIIRVQRKKGIETLQQLKEHKKT
;
A
#
# COMPACT_ATOMS: atom_id res chain seq x y z
N MET A 1 -6.79 -4.04 12.81
CA MET A 1 -5.80 -3.00 13.20
C MET A 1 -4.34 -3.16 12.71
N LYS A 2 -3.97 -4.14 11.84
CA LYS A 2 -2.60 -4.18 11.24
C LYS A 2 -2.50 -3.48 9.88
N ILE A 3 -3.62 -3.21 9.22
CA ILE A 3 -3.67 -2.52 7.93
C ILE A 3 -3.63 -1.01 8.18
N GLU A 4 -4.47 -0.49 9.06
CA GLU A 4 -4.48 0.94 9.43
C GLU A 4 -3.11 1.46 9.82
N LYS A 5 -2.33 0.73 10.63
CA LYS A 5 -0.94 1.13 10.96
C LYS A 5 -0.02 1.25 9.74
N LEU A 6 -0.22 0.42 8.71
CA LEU A 6 0.53 0.52 7.45
C LEU A 6 0.03 1.70 6.62
N LEU A 7 -1.28 1.93 6.60
CA LEU A 7 -1.89 3.08 5.89
C LEU A 7 -1.44 4.39 6.53
N HIS A 8 -1.42 4.47 7.86
CA HIS A 8 -1.02 5.66 8.61
C HIS A 8 0.47 5.94 8.46
N LYS A 9 1.32 4.90 8.45
CA LYS A 9 2.72 5.05 8.05
C LYS A 9 2.83 5.58 6.63
N LEU A 10 2.09 5.01 5.67
CA LEU A 10 2.08 5.47 4.27
C LEU A 10 1.67 6.94 4.16
N GLN A 11 0.69 7.37 4.96
CA GLN A 11 0.21 8.74 5.01
C GLN A 11 1.24 9.70 5.62
N ALA A 12 1.85 9.32 6.74
CA ALA A 12 2.96 10.07 7.33
C ALA A 12 4.17 10.18 6.38
N PHE A 13 4.39 9.19 5.52
CA PHE A 13 5.40 9.24 4.46
C PHE A 13 5.08 10.25 3.35
N PHE A 14 3.81 10.53 3.09
CA PHE A 14 3.43 11.58 2.13
C PHE A 14 3.68 12.98 2.71
N ASP A 15 3.57 13.13 4.03
CA ASP A 15 3.79 14.41 4.74
C ASP A 15 5.27 14.73 4.99
N THR A 16 6.19 13.74 4.99
CA THR A 16 7.58 14.01 5.37
C THR A 16 8.46 14.50 4.21
N ASP A 17 9.01 15.69 4.42
CA ASP A 17 9.73 16.50 3.47
C ASP A 17 11.05 15.88 2.94
N LYS A 18 11.43 16.35 1.75
CA LYS A 18 12.33 15.78 0.72
C LYS A 18 13.78 15.43 1.12
N HIS A 19 14.16 15.45 2.39
CA HIS A 19 15.56 15.35 2.84
C HIS A 19 16.08 13.91 3.10
N LYS A 20 15.23 12.88 3.20
CA LYS A 20 15.64 11.48 3.44
C LYS A 20 15.27 10.51 2.30
N LYS A 21 15.35 10.95 1.04
CA LYS A 21 14.84 10.23 -0.16
C LYS A 21 15.30 8.77 -0.32
N ARG A 22 16.55 8.39 -0.01
CA ARG A 22 17.04 7.01 -0.26
C ARG A 22 16.42 5.98 0.69
N GLN A 23 16.51 6.20 2.00
CA GLN A 23 15.89 5.32 3.00
C GLN A 23 14.36 5.30 2.84
N HIS A 24 13.76 6.43 2.49
CA HIS A 24 12.32 6.54 2.22
C HIS A 24 11.87 5.66 1.04
N ILE A 25 12.62 5.66 -0.07
CA ILE A 25 12.26 4.83 -1.23
C ILE A 25 12.34 3.33 -0.88
N GLU A 26 13.35 2.92 -0.11
CA GLU A 26 13.47 1.52 0.32
C GLU A 26 12.35 1.10 1.28
N GLU A 27 12.01 1.97 2.23
CA GLU A 27 10.95 1.69 3.20
C GLU A 27 9.57 1.67 2.54
N LEU A 28 9.31 2.61 1.61
CA LEU A 28 8.11 2.62 0.78
C LEU A 28 8.01 1.36 -0.08
N LYS A 29 9.11 0.91 -0.70
CA LYS A 29 9.17 -0.38 -1.41
C LYS A 29 8.82 -1.54 -0.49
N LYS A 30 9.35 -1.57 0.73
CA LYS A 30 9.04 -2.63 1.72
C LYS A 30 7.56 -2.61 2.11
N ILE A 31 6.95 -1.44 2.29
CA ILE A 31 5.52 -1.29 2.60
C ILE A 31 4.66 -1.76 1.43
N LEU A 32 4.98 -1.34 0.19
CA LEU A 32 4.29 -1.78 -1.02
C LEU A 32 4.39 -3.31 -1.22
N LEU A 33 5.55 -3.91 -0.93
CA LEU A 33 5.74 -5.37 -0.95
C LEU A 33 4.86 -6.07 0.11
N LYS A 34 4.78 -5.52 1.32
CA LYS A 34 3.89 -6.05 2.38
C LYS A 34 2.42 -5.92 2.00
N LEU A 35 2.01 -4.80 1.40
CA LEU A 35 0.67 -4.60 0.87
C LEU A 35 0.35 -5.61 -0.24
N LYS A 36 1.25 -5.83 -1.20
CA LYS A 36 1.10 -6.86 -2.25
C LYS A 36 0.94 -8.27 -1.69
N LYS A 37 1.71 -8.62 -0.65
CA LYS A 37 1.58 -9.93 0.03
C LYS A 37 0.22 -10.05 0.72
N LYS A 38 -0.25 -8.99 1.39
CA LYS A 38 -1.59 -8.96 2.01
C LYS A 38 -2.71 -9.04 0.98
N GLU A 39 -2.61 -8.28 -0.12
CA GLU A 39 -3.57 -8.31 -1.24
C GLU A 39 -3.72 -9.75 -1.77
N ARG A 40 -2.61 -10.45 -2.03
CA ARG A 40 -2.64 -11.85 -2.46
C ARG A 40 -3.25 -12.78 -1.42
N LYS A 41 -2.96 -12.56 -0.13
CA LYS A 41 -3.53 -13.38 0.95
C LYS A 41 -5.04 -13.19 1.05
N ILE A 42 -5.51 -11.95 1.02
CA ILE A 42 -6.94 -11.60 1.02
C ILE A 42 -7.63 -12.15 -0.23
N THR A 43 -7.01 -12.03 -1.41
CA THR A 43 -7.56 -12.58 -2.66
C THR A 43 -7.74 -14.10 -2.57
N ARG A 44 -6.75 -14.81 -2.02
CA ARG A 44 -6.85 -16.27 -1.81
C ARG A 44 -7.94 -16.62 -0.79
N SER A 45 -8.02 -15.90 0.32
CA SER A 45 -9.08 -16.09 1.32
C SER A 45 -10.46 -15.80 0.75
N MET A 46 -10.59 -14.81 -0.12
CA MET A 46 -11.85 -14.48 -0.81
C MET A 46 -12.27 -15.56 -1.82
N GLN A 47 -11.31 -16.16 -2.53
CA GLN A 47 -11.57 -17.29 -3.43
C GLN A 47 -12.04 -18.55 -2.70
N GLN A 48 -11.60 -18.73 -1.45
CA GLN A 48 -11.99 -19.85 -0.58
C GLN A 48 -13.23 -19.56 0.28
N ALA A 49 -13.69 -18.31 0.32
CA ALA A 49 -14.86 -17.92 1.09
C ALA A 49 -16.13 -18.11 0.23
N ASP A 50 -17.03 -18.99 0.70
CA ASP A 50 -18.37 -19.18 0.16
C ASP A 50 -19.39 -18.17 0.70
N GLU A 51 -19.09 -17.48 1.82
CA GLU A 51 -19.99 -16.46 2.38
C GLU A 51 -19.86 -15.11 1.66
N ASP A 52 -20.97 -14.65 1.07
CA ASP A 52 -21.09 -13.37 0.36
C ASP A 52 -20.79 -12.14 1.24
N CYS A 53 -21.15 -12.18 2.52
CA CYS A 53 -20.84 -11.09 3.46
C CYS A 53 -19.33 -10.94 3.69
N LEU A 54 -18.61 -12.06 3.83
CA LEU A 54 -17.15 -12.07 3.94
C LEU A 54 -16.49 -11.63 2.64
N ARG A 55 -17.01 -12.05 1.48
CA ARG A 55 -16.52 -11.57 0.17
C ARG A 55 -16.60 -10.06 0.05
N LYS A 56 -17.74 -9.45 0.40
CA LYS A 56 -17.89 -7.98 0.37
C LYS A 56 -16.89 -7.28 1.29
N HIS A 57 -16.70 -7.78 2.51
CA HIS A 57 -15.71 -7.21 3.43
C HIS A 57 -14.30 -7.30 2.85
N TYR A 58 -13.90 -8.46 2.33
CA TYR A 58 -12.59 -8.64 1.72
C TYR A 58 -12.41 -7.75 0.49
N GLN A 59 -13.45 -7.56 -0.31
CA GLN A 59 -13.44 -6.71 -1.50
C GLN A 59 -13.20 -5.24 -1.14
N THR A 60 -13.88 -4.71 -0.12
CA THR A 60 -13.66 -3.34 0.38
C THR A 60 -12.23 -3.15 0.88
N GLU A 61 -11.69 -4.10 1.66
CA GLU A 61 -10.29 -4.03 2.11
C GLU A 61 -9.31 -4.08 0.92
N LEU A 62 -9.61 -4.90 -0.09
CA LEU A 62 -8.80 -5.02 -1.31
C LEU A 62 -8.75 -3.69 -2.08
N GLU A 63 -9.90 -3.02 -2.18
CA GLU A 63 -10.01 -1.74 -2.88
C GLU A 63 -9.21 -0.64 -2.17
N ILE A 64 -9.32 -0.54 -0.86
CA ILE A 64 -8.52 0.38 -0.05
C ILE A 64 -7.02 0.12 -0.25
N ILE A 65 -6.61 -1.15 -0.20
CA ILE A 65 -5.21 -1.55 -0.43
C ILE A 65 -4.76 -1.16 -1.84
N ARG A 66 -5.58 -1.35 -2.87
CA ARG A 66 -5.27 -1.01 -4.26
C ARG A 66 -5.11 0.49 -4.45
N VAL A 67 -6.04 1.29 -3.92
CA VAL A 67 -5.98 2.76 -3.99
C VAL A 67 -4.71 3.28 -3.30
N GLN A 68 -4.44 2.81 -2.08
CA GLN A 68 -3.24 3.20 -1.34
C GLN A 68 -1.95 2.76 -2.03
N ARG A 69 -1.95 1.55 -2.62
CA ARG A 69 -0.81 1.04 -3.37
C ARG A 69 -0.55 1.84 -4.64
N LYS A 70 -1.60 2.23 -5.36
CA LYS A 70 -1.49 3.09 -6.56
C LYS A 70 -0.86 4.44 -6.17
N LYS A 71 -1.40 5.11 -5.15
CA LYS A 71 -0.84 6.36 -4.61
C LYS A 71 0.63 6.21 -4.23
N GLY A 72 0.98 5.14 -3.51
CA GLY A 72 2.38 4.88 -3.12
C GLY A 72 3.32 4.63 -4.31
N ILE A 73 2.83 4.05 -5.42
CA ILE A 73 3.62 3.89 -6.65
C ILE A 73 3.80 5.25 -7.35
N GLU A 74 2.73 6.03 -7.47
CA GLU A 74 2.77 7.36 -8.09
C GLU A 74 3.75 8.28 -7.35
N THR A 75 3.70 8.32 -6.02
CA THR A 75 4.67 9.07 -5.21
C THR A 75 6.10 8.57 -5.40
N LEU A 76 6.30 7.25 -5.51
CA LEU A 76 7.63 6.68 -5.77
C LEU A 76 8.16 7.10 -7.16
N GLN A 77 7.26 7.21 -8.14
CA GLN A 77 7.56 7.73 -9.49
C GLN A 77 7.95 9.22 -9.43
N GLN A 78 7.15 10.06 -8.77
CA GLN A 78 7.45 11.49 -8.59
C GLN A 78 8.78 11.71 -7.85
N LEU A 79 9.07 10.91 -6.82
CA LEU A 79 10.35 10.95 -6.10
C LEU A 79 11.55 10.56 -6.98
N LYS A 80 11.34 9.68 -7.97
CA LYS A 80 12.37 9.30 -8.96
C LYS A 80 12.56 10.36 -10.04
N GLU A 81 11.48 10.97 -10.52
CA GLU A 81 11.55 12.01 -11.55
C GLU A 81 12.21 13.29 -11.02
N HIS A 82 11.95 13.68 -9.77
CA HIS A 82 12.66 14.76 -9.07
C HIS A 82 14.16 14.52 -8.82
N LYS A 83 14.73 13.44 -9.37
CA LYS A 83 16.16 13.11 -9.31
C LYS A 83 16.86 13.29 -10.67
N LYS A 84 16.11 13.58 -11.74
CA LYS A 84 16.60 13.72 -13.12
C LYS A 84 16.75 15.18 -13.59
N THR A 85 16.36 16.15 -12.76
CA THR A 85 16.57 17.58 -12.98
C THR A 85 17.58 18.10 -11.97
#